data_AF-A0A7S0DTB3-F1
#
_entry.id   AF-A0A7S0DTB3-F1
#
_cell.length_a   1.000
_cell.length_b   1.000
_cell.length_c   1.000
_cell.angle_alpha   90.00
_cell.angle_beta   90.00
_cell.angle_gamma   90.00
#
_symmetry.space_group_name_H-M   'P 1'
#
loop_
_entity.id
_entity.type
_entity.pdbx_description
1 polymer ?
#
loop_
_entity_poly.entity_id
_entity_poly.type
_entity_poly.pdbx_seq_one_letter_code
_entity_poly.pdbx_strand_id
1 'polypeptide(L)'
;MDAARALLDSLMGAERNAALEDREKLRRKFWDRTVCKHYLCGLCPYELLAQTRSDVGEHKTAAEHDLRCKQEWESLTAEERKEYGYEYDLLEWMEQLVRQCDERIAMSKRRLEEKEEEKPIEKKLSEEEAEKVLQLRAQMDQLIAKAENLGEEGKVEESMQITAQISGLKKQIENMTQLQLGPSTDRALVVCEISGNLLSSTDTEDRKARHYAGRHYQGWTKVREKLKEMRETVGPRPTGWKPMRSKDGRRRERDNDRDRDRDKDRDRRERDATKDRDRDRDRQRQRERGRHVYIL
;
A
#
# COMPACT_ATOMS: atom_id res chain seq x y z
N MET A 1 30.41 -20.14 -8.57
CA MET A 1 29.86 -21.05 -9.61
C MET A 1 28.34 -20.91 -9.73
N ASP A 2 27.60 -20.74 -8.63
CA ASP A 2 26.12 -20.71 -8.67
C ASP A 2 25.49 -19.45 -9.28
N ALA A 3 26.11 -18.26 -9.13
CA ALA A 3 25.58 -17.04 -9.75
C ALA A 3 25.59 -17.08 -11.29
N ALA A 4 26.65 -17.66 -11.87
CA ALA A 4 26.74 -17.86 -13.33
C ALA A 4 25.73 -18.91 -13.81
N ARG A 5 25.48 -19.95 -13.00
CA ARG A 5 24.44 -20.94 -13.27
C ARG A 5 23.04 -20.32 -13.20
N ALA A 6 22.73 -19.54 -12.16
CA ALA A 6 21.44 -18.87 -12.02
C ALA A 6 21.15 -17.87 -13.15
N LEU A 7 22.17 -17.13 -13.61
CA LEU A 7 22.05 -16.23 -14.77
C LEU A 7 21.81 -17.00 -16.08
N LEU A 8 22.50 -18.13 -16.26
CA LEU A 8 22.30 -18.99 -17.43
C LEU A 8 20.96 -19.72 -17.39
N ASP A 9 20.47 -20.07 -16.19
CA ASP A 9 19.17 -20.70 -16.00
C ASP A 9 18.03 -19.68 -16.19
N SER A 10 18.23 -18.39 -15.90
CA SER A 10 17.26 -17.33 -16.24
C SER A 10 17.23 -16.98 -17.72
N LEU A 11 18.37 -17.07 -18.42
CA LEU A 11 18.48 -16.81 -19.87
C LEU A 11 18.06 -18.01 -20.74
N MET A 12 18.43 -19.22 -20.34
CA MET A 12 18.33 -20.45 -21.14
C MET A 12 17.42 -21.52 -20.52
N GLY A 13 16.80 -21.22 -19.37
CA GLY A 13 15.94 -22.13 -18.62
C GLY A 13 16.73 -23.13 -17.75
N ALA A 14 16.24 -23.39 -16.53
CA ALA A 14 16.84 -24.36 -15.59
C ALA A 14 16.97 -25.79 -16.17
N GLU A 15 16.25 -26.08 -17.26
CA GLU A 15 16.24 -27.35 -17.97
C GLU A 15 17.40 -27.56 -18.94
N ARG A 16 18.32 -26.58 -19.06
CA ARG A 16 19.49 -26.67 -19.95
C ARG A 16 20.31 -27.94 -19.71
N ASN A 17 20.41 -28.39 -18.45
CA ASN A 17 21.20 -29.55 -18.06
C ASN A 17 20.40 -30.87 -18.05
N ALA A 18 19.11 -30.85 -18.39
CA ALA A 18 18.27 -32.04 -18.46
C ALA A 18 18.38 -32.73 -19.82
N ALA A 19 18.17 -34.05 -19.85
CA ALA A 19 18.15 -34.83 -21.08
C ALA A 19 17.04 -34.35 -22.04
N LEU A 20 17.25 -34.44 -23.36
CA LEU A 20 16.32 -33.92 -24.39
C LEU A 20 14.88 -34.42 -24.23
N GLU A 21 14.69 -35.66 -23.77
CA GLU A 21 13.36 -36.25 -23.52
C GLU A 21 12.67 -35.71 -22.26
N ASP A 22 13.43 -35.19 -21.30
CA ASP A 22 12.92 -34.57 -20.07
C ASP A 22 12.76 -33.05 -20.22
N ARG A 23 13.49 -32.43 -21.17
CA ARG A 23 13.37 -31.00 -21.53
C ARG A 23 12.00 -30.62 -22.10
N GLU A 24 11.24 -31.55 -22.65
CA GLU A 24 9.86 -31.27 -23.11
C GLU A 24 8.81 -31.50 -22.01
N LYS A 25 9.13 -32.33 -21.02
CA LYS A 25 8.23 -32.65 -19.89
C LYS A 25 8.38 -31.67 -18.73
N LEU A 26 9.57 -31.13 -18.54
CA LEU A 26 9.86 -30.08 -17.57
C LEU A 26 9.41 -28.72 -18.08
N ARG A 27 9.31 -28.57 -19.41
CA ARG A 27 8.88 -27.35 -20.12
C ARG A 27 7.53 -26.86 -19.59
N ARG A 28 7.62 -25.84 -18.74
CA ARG A 28 6.49 -25.14 -18.15
C ARG A 28 5.72 -24.39 -19.22
N LYS A 29 4.40 -24.37 -19.08
CA LYS A 29 3.52 -23.71 -20.03
C LYS A 29 2.91 -22.47 -19.39
N PHE A 30 2.60 -21.47 -20.19
CA PHE A 30 2.09 -20.18 -19.68
C PHE A 30 0.78 -20.30 -18.86
N TRP A 31 0.04 -21.40 -19.01
CA TRP A 31 -1.18 -21.68 -18.25
C TRP A 31 -0.95 -22.41 -16.92
N ASP A 32 0.28 -22.77 -16.59
CA ASP A 32 0.60 -23.46 -15.35
C ASP A 32 0.44 -22.53 -14.13
N ARG A 33 0.01 -23.11 -13.00
CA ARG A 33 -0.21 -22.34 -11.76
C ARG A 33 1.10 -21.83 -11.13
N THR A 34 2.22 -22.41 -11.53
CA THR A 34 3.59 -22.04 -11.09
C THR A 34 4.16 -20.87 -11.87
N VAL A 35 3.46 -20.36 -12.88
CA VAL A 35 3.90 -19.17 -13.64
C VAL A 35 3.15 -17.94 -13.14
N CYS A 36 3.86 -16.83 -12.98
CA CYS A 36 3.22 -15.57 -12.60
C CYS A 36 2.44 -14.97 -13.78
N LYS A 37 1.11 -15.06 -13.71
CA LYS A 37 0.20 -14.51 -14.73
C LYS A 37 0.32 -12.99 -14.88
N HIS A 38 0.57 -12.29 -13.78
CA HIS A 38 0.77 -10.84 -13.79
C HIS A 38 2.05 -10.47 -14.56
N TYR A 39 3.12 -11.25 -14.40
CA TYR A 39 4.37 -11.07 -15.15
C TYR A 39 4.17 -11.27 -16.66
N LEU A 40 3.34 -12.24 -17.06
CA LEU A 40 2.97 -12.46 -18.47
C LEU A 40 2.30 -11.23 -19.08
N CYS A 41 1.41 -10.59 -18.34
CA CYS A 41 0.73 -9.35 -18.74
C CYS A 41 1.64 -8.09 -18.67
N GLY A 42 2.93 -8.26 -18.38
CA GLY A 42 3.96 -7.25 -18.56
C GLY A 42 4.51 -6.64 -17.28
N LEU A 43 3.79 -6.72 -16.16
CA LEU A 43 4.27 -6.17 -14.88
C LEU A 43 3.78 -7.01 -13.71
N CYS A 44 4.71 -7.40 -12.84
CA CYS A 44 4.41 -8.07 -11.59
C CYS A 44 4.55 -7.10 -10.40
N PRO A 45 3.45 -6.67 -9.75
CA PRO A 45 3.51 -5.82 -8.57
C PRO A 45 4.27 -6.43 -7.38
N TYR A 46 4.26 -7.77 -7.21
CA TYR A 46 4.99 -8.44 -6.13
C TYR A 46 6.49 -8.23 -6.25
N GLU A 47 7.08 -8.44 -7.44
CA GLU A 47 8.52 -8.20 -7.64
C GLU A 47 8.86 -6.71 -7.66
N LEU A 48 8.00 -5.89 -8.26
CA LEU A 48 8.27 -4.47 -8.40
C LEU A 48 8.32 -3.75 -7.05
N LEU A 49 7.40 -4.11 -6.14
CA LEU A 49 7.29 -3.55 -4.80
C LEU A 49 7.99 -4.40 -3.72
N ALA A 50 8.62 -5.52 -4.09
CA ALA A 50 9.38 -6.34 -3.16
C ALA A 50 10.45 -5.50 -2.44
N GLN A 51 10.60 -5.72 -1.13
CA GLN A 51 11.55 -5.02 -0.27
C GLN A 51 11.34 -3.49 -0.19
N THR A 52 10.17 -3.00 -0.62
CA THR A 52 9.78 -1.59 -0.46
C THR A 52 8.82 -1.42 0.72
N ARG A 53 8.53 -0.18 1.10
CA ARG A 53 7.54 0.13 2.15
C ARG A 53 6.13 -0.36 1.78
N SER A 54 5.86 -0.65 0.51
CA SER A 54 4.58 -1.20 0.02
C SER A 54 4.71 -2.63 -0.49
N ASP A 55 5.57 -3.42 0.15
CA ASP A 55 5.69 -4.83 -0.16
C ASP A 55 4.34 -5.54 0.08
N VAL A 56 3.84 -6.20 -0.97
CA VAL A 56 2.60 -6.97 -0.95
C VAL A 56 2.85 -8.39 -0.41
N GLY A 57 4.14 -8.76 -0.26
CA GLY A 57 4.59 -10.06 0.20
C GLY A 57 4.96 -11.00 -0.95
N GLU A 58 5.10 -12.27 -0.63
CA GLU A 58 5.43 -13.29 -1.61
C GLU A 58 4.20 -13.67 -2.46
N HIS A 59 4.45 -14.19 -3.66
CA HIS A 59 3.39 -14.70 -4.51
C HIS A 59 2.62 -15.82 -3.80
N LYS A 60 1.28 -15.79 -3.92
CA LYS A 60 0.39 -16.84 -3.35
C LYS A 60 0.67 -18.25 -3.89
N THR A 61 1.34 -18.33 -5.03
CA THR A 61 1.84 -19.56 -5.66
C THR A 61 3.32 -19.35 -5.94
N ALA A 62 4.16 -20.40 -5.91
CA ALA A 62 5.57 -20.32 -6.31
C ALA A 62 5.67 -19.90 -7.79
N ALA A 63 5.48 -18.61 -8.03
CA ALA A 63 5.18 -18.02 -9.31
C ALA A 63 6.51 -17.54 -9.89
N GLU A 64 7.07 -18.34 -10.78
CA GLU A 64 8.32 -18.03 -11.44
C GLU A 64 8.08 -17.06 -12.60
N HIS A 65 9.02 -16.13 -12.77
CA HIS A 65 9.05 -15.17 -13.86
C HIS A 65 9.89 -15.74 -15.01
N ASP A 66 9.31 -16.64 -15.78
CA ASP A 66 9.96 -17.24 -16.94
C ASP A 66 9.77 -16.34 -18.18
N LEU A 67 10.88 -15.88 -18.76
CA LEU A 67 10.88 -15.06 -19.99
C LEU A 67 10.26 -15.81 -21.17
N ARG A 68 10.38 -17.14 -21.23
CA ARG A 68 9.82 -17.94 -22.34
C ARG A 68 8.32 -17.91 -22.34
N CYS A 69 7.72 -18.15 -21.17
CA CYS A 69 6.27 -18.07 -21.01
C CYS A 69 5.74 -16.68 -21.38
N LYS A 70 6.51 -15.62 -21.07
CA LYS A 70 6.17 -14.25 -21.47
C LYS A 70 6.19 -14.07 -22.99
N GLN A 71 7.20 -14.58 -23.68
CA GLN A 71 7.27 -14.54 -25.15
C GLN A 71 6.15 -15.34 -25.82
N GLU A 72 5.82 -16.52 -25.27
CA GLU A 72 4.68 -17.32 -25.73
C GLU A 72 3.35 -16.59 -25.50
N TRP A 73 3.22 -15.82 -24.42
CA TRP A 73 2.04 -15.00 -24.17
C TRP A 73 1.96 -13.79 -25.10
N GLU A 74 3.07 -13.14 -25.39
CA GLU A 74 3.15 -11.99 -26.30
C GLU A 74 2.91 -12.37 -27.77
N SER A 75 3.21 -13.62 -28.15
CA SER A 75 2.93 -14.13 -29.50
C SER A 75 1.45 -14.44 -29.74
N LEU A 76 0.65 -14.57 -28.67
CA LEU A 76 -0.80 -14.75 -28.78
C LEU A 76 -1.50 -13.47 -29.25
N THR A 77 -2.58 -13.67 -30.01
CA THR A 77 -3.44 -12.57 -30.44
C THR A 77 -4.12 -11.90 -29.24
N ALA A 78 -4.53 -10.64 -29.40
CA ALA A 78 -5.23 -9.91 -28.33
C ALA A 78 -6.55 -10.58 -27.93
N GLU A 79 -7.20 -11.30 -28.85
CA GLU A 79 -8.45 -12.02 -28.61
C GLU A 79 -8.23 -13.25 -27.72
N GLU A 80 -7.20 -14.05 -28.02
CA GLU A 80 -6.83 -15.21 -27.20
C GLU A 80 -6.42 -14.77 -25.78
N ARG A 81 -5.67 -13.67 -25.65
CA ARG A 81 -5.30 -13.11 -24.34
C ARG A 81 -6.51 -12.68 -23.52
N LYS A 82 -7.50 -12.06 -24.17
CA LYS A 82 -8.79 -11.69 -23.55
C LYS A 82 -9.59 -12.91 -23.09
N GLU A 83 -9.48 -14.05 -23.78
CA GLU A 83 -10.21 -15.27 -23.44
C GLU A 83 -9.69 -15.91 -22.13
N TYR A 84 -8.38 -15.92 -21.90
CA TYR A 84 -7.79 -16.30 -20.61
C TYR A 84 -8.08 -15.25 -19.52
N GLY A 85 -8.04 -13.97 -19.92
CA GLY A 85 -8.37 -12.80 -19.11
C GLY A 85 -7.53 -12.58 -17.85
N TYR A 86 -6.27 -13.01 -17.91
CA TYR A 86 -5.24 -12.61 -16.95
C TYR A 86 -5.03 -11.09 -16.92
N GLU A 87 -5.28 -10.41 -18.04
CA GLU A 87 -5.20 -8.95 -18.14
C GLU A 87 -6.26 -8.25 -17.28
N TYR A 88 -7.47 -8.82 -17.19
CA TYR A 88 -8.52 -8.31 -16.31
C TYR A 88 -8.19 -8.53 -14.83
N ASP A 89 -7.65 -9.69 -14.47
CA ASP A 89 -7.21 -9.98 -13.10
C ASP A 89 -6.10 -9.01 -12.66
N LEU A 90 -5.13 -8.74 -13.56
CA LEU A 90 -4.08 -7.77 -13.30
C LEU A 90 -4.64 -6.36 -13.14
N LEU A 91 -5.56 -5.94 -14.02
CA LEU A 91 -6.18 -4.62 -13.96
C LEU A 91 -6.92 -4.41 -12.63
N GLU A 92 -7.80 -5.35 -12.25
CA GLU A 92 -8.56 -5.28 -11.00
C GLU A 92 -7.63 -5.20 -9.78
N TRP A 93 -6.57 -6.00 -9.78
CA TRP A 93 -5.61 -5.98 -8.69
C TRP A 93 -4.77 -4.68 -8.65
N MET A 94 -4.33 -4.17 -9.80
CA MET A 94 -3.63 -2.87 -9.86
C MET A 94 -4.52 -1.72 -9.37
N GLU A 95 -5.81 -1.74 -9.72
CA GLU A 95 -6.77 -0.74 -9.24
C GLU A 95 -6.94 -0.78 -7.73
N GLN A 96 -7.02 -1.98 -7.14
CA GLN A 96 -7.05 -2.15 -5.69
C GLN A 96 -5.77 -1.62 -5.03
N LEU A 97 -4.59 -1.91 -5.60
CA LEU A 97 -3.31 -1.43 -5.07
C LEU A 97 -3.19 0.10 -5.12
N VAL A 98 -3.56 0.71 -6.25
CA VAL A 98 -3.52 2.17 -6.40
C VAL A 98 -4.51 2.83 -5.45
N ARG A 99 -5.73 2.29 -5.33
CA ARG A 99 -6.72 2.78 -4.37
C ARG A 99 -6.21 2.74 -2.94
N GLN A 100 -5.60 1.63 -2.50
CA GLN A 100 -5.01 1.53 -1.16
C GLN A 100 -3.87 2.55 -0.96
N CYS A 101 -3.08 2.82 -2.00
CA CYS A 101 -2.04 3.83 -1.95
C CYS A 101 -2.62 5.24 -1.81
N ASP A 102 -3.64 5.57 -2.61
CA ASP A 102 -4.31 6.87 -2.61
C ASP A 102 -5.04 7.14 -1.29
N GLU A 103 -5.71 6.13 -0.72
CA GLU A 103 -6.32 6.21 0.62
C GLU A 103 -5.24 6.50 1.68
N ARG A 104 -4.08 5.84 1.61
CA ARG A 104 -2.95 6.09 2.52
C ARG A 104 -2.34 7.48 2.32
N ILE A 105 -2.26 7.98 1.09
CA ILE A 105 -1.83 9.35 0.77
C ILE A 105 -2.80 10.35 1.40
N ALA A 106 -4.10 10.19 1.19
CA ALA A 106 -5.14 11.05 1.73
C ALA A 106 -5.10 11.09 3.27
N MET A 107 -4.98 9.92 3.91
CA MET A 107 -4.83 9.83 5.37
C MET A 107 -3.55 10.52 5.87
N SER A 108 -2.45 10.43 5.11
CA SER A 108 -1.20 11.08 5.48
C SER A 108 -1.28 12.59 5.30
N LYS A 109 -1.94 13.08 4.24
CA LYS A 109 -2.19 14.52 4.02
C LYS A 109 -3.07 15.07 5.14
N ARG A 110 -4.18 14.41 5.46
CA ARG A 110 -5.07 14.79 6.56
C ARG A 110 -4.35 14.85 7.91
N ARG A 111 -3.48 13.87 8.22
CA ARG A 111 -2.68 13.89 9.45
C ARG A 111 -1.66 15.03 9.51
N LEU A 112 -1.19 15.52 8.36
CA LEU A 112 -0.33 16.69 8.33
C LEU A 112 -1.14 17.97 8.51
N GLU A 113 -2.28 18.08 7.84
CA GLU A 113 -3.22 19.19 7.98
C GLU A 113 -3.69 19.32 9.45
N GLU A 114 -4.12 18.23 10.09
CA GLU A 114 -4.49 18.21 11.52
C GLU A 114 -3.34 18.70 12.41
N LYS A 115 -2.09 18.29 12.14
CA LYS A 115 -0.93 18.79 12.90
C LYS A 115 -0.60 20.25 12.62
N GLU A 116 -0.88 20.75 11.41
CA GLU A 116 -0.73 22.17 11.07
C GLU A 116 -1.84 23.01 11.70
N GLU A 117 -3.05 22.46 11.83
CA GLU A 117 -4.21 23.04 12.51
C GLU A 117 -4.17 22.93 14.05
N GLU A 118 -3.38 22.03 14.62
CA GLU A 118 -3.08 21.98 16.07
C GLU A 118 -1.99 23.00 16.47
N LYS A 119 -1.05 23.31 15.57
CA LYS A 119 -0.02 24.35 15.75
C LYS A 119 -0.48 25.81 15.95
N PRO A 120 -1.71 26.27 15.61
CA PRO A 120 -2.16 27.62 15.85
C PRO A 120 -2.62 27.87 17.29
N ILE A 121 -2.55 26.90 18.21
CA ILE A 121 -2.98 27.09 19.61
C ILE A 121 -1.79 27.16 20.57
N GLU A 122 -0.70 26.41 20.35
CA GLU A 122 0.50 26.51 21.22
C GLU A 122 1.45 27.67 20.85
N LYS A 123 1.27 28.29 19.66
CA LYS A 123 2.04 29.47 19.20
C LYS A 123 1.23 30.76 19.15
N LYS A 124 0.05 30.80 19.74
CA LYS A 124 -0.51 32.08 20.16
C LYS A 124 0.13 32.35 21.52
N LEU A 125 0.92 33.43 21.59
CA LEU A 125 1.23 34.10 22.84
C LEU A 125 0.02 33.94 23.77
N SER A 126 0.25 33.50 25.02
CA SER A 126 -0.76 33.71 26.06
C SER A 126 -1.25 35.15 25.90
N GLU A 127 -2.56 35.42 26.02
CA GLU A 127 -3.11 36.77 25.85
C GLU A 127 -2.28 37.80 26.65
N GLU A 128 -1.78 37.40 27.81
CA GLU A 128 -0.87 38.18 28.66
C GLU A 128 0.52 38.47 28.05
N GLU A 129 1.11 37.53 27.32
CA GLU A 129 2.39 37.72 26.63
C GLU A 129 2.23 38.58 25.37
N ALA A 130 1.10 38.44 24.67
CA ALA A 130 0.77 39.28 23.52
C ALA A 130 0.56 40.74 23.95
N GLU A 131 -0.17 40.95 25.05
CA GLU A 131 -0.36 42.27 25.66
C GLU A 131 0.96 42.88 26.12
N LYS A 132 1.86 42.10 26.76
CA LYS A 132 3.19 42.58 27.15
C LYS A 132 4.03 43.00 25.94
N VAL A 133 4.00 42.24 24.85
CA VAL A 133 4.70 42.62 23.60
C VAL A 133 4.11 43.88 22.98
N LEU A 134 2.78 44.05 22.99
CA LEU A 134 2.12 45.27 22.53
C LEU A 134 2.48 46.49 23.38
N GLN A 135 2.52 46.34 24.71
CA GLN A 135 2.92 47.41 25.63
C GLN A 135 4.39 47.82 25.43
N LEU A 136 5.30 46.85 25.28
CA LEU A 136 6.72 47.13 25.00
C LEU A 136 6.92 47.82 23.65
N ARG A 137 6.13 47.47 22.62
CA ARG A 137 6.14 48.17 21.33
C ARG A 137 5.65 49.62 21.46
N ALA A 138 4.54 49.85 22.17
CA ALA A 138 4.05 51.20 22.42
C ALA A 138 5.05 52.08 23.20
N GLN A 139 5.74 51.50 24.19
CA GLN A 139 6.82 52.18 24.92
C GLN A 139 8.02 52.49 24.01
N MET A 140 8.37 51.57 23.10
CA MET A 140 9.42 51.78 22.11
C MET A 140 9.08 52.94 21.18
N ASP A 141 7.85 53.01 20.67
CA ASP A 141 7.40 54.08 19.75
C ASP A 141 7.44 55.45 20.44
N GLN A 142 7.05 55.52 21.73
CA GLN A 142 7.18 56.75 22.52
C GLN A 142 8.63 57.17 22.74
N LEU A 143 9.55 56.22 22.94
CA LEU A 143 10.98 56.51 23.09
C LEU A 143 11.61 56.93 21.75
N ILE A 144 11.16 56.38 20.63
CA ILE A 144 11.59 56.79 19.29
C ILE A 144 11.20 58.24 19.04
N ALA A 145 9.94 58.62 19.29
CA ALA A 145 9.49 60.01 19.14
C ALA A 145 10.27 60.98 20.04
N LYS A 146 10.63 60.57 21.26
CA LYS A 146 11.48 61.36 22.16
C LYS A 146 12.92 61.48 21.65
N ALA A 147 13.48 60.40 21.10
CA ALA A 147 14.82 60.41 20.52
C ALA A 147 14.92 61.30 19.27
N GLU A 148 13.86 61.32 18.45
CA GLU A 148 13.72 62.19 17.28
C GLU A 148 13.69 63.66 17.69
N ASN A 149 12.81 64.04 18.64
CA ASN A 149 12.73 65.42 19.14
C ASN A 149 14.06 65.92 19.75
N LEU A 150 14.74 65.08 20.56
CA LEU A 150 16.03 65.43 21.14
C LEU A 150 17.16 65.51 20.10
N GLY A 151 17.03 64.74 19.00
CA GLY A 151 17.90 64.85 17.83
C GLY A 151 17.72 66.19 17.10
N GLU A 152 16.47 66.64 16.93
CA GLU A 152 16.15 67.95 16.34
C GLU A 152 16.62 69.13 17.21
N GLU A 153 16.56 68.99 18.53
CA GLU A 153 17.09 69.99 19.49
C GLU A 153 18.63 70.01 19.57
N GLY A 154 19.33 69.11 18.88
CA GLY A 154 20.79 69.05 18.85
C GLY A 154 21.44 68.44 20.09
N LYS A 155 20.68 67.81 21.00
CA LYS A 155 21.18 67.13 22.20
C LYS A 155 21.61 65.70 21.87
N VAL A 156 22.73 65.59 21.15
CA VAL A 156 23.22 64.32 20.58
C VAL A 156 23.53 63.26 21.66
N GLU A 157 24.12 63.65 22.79
CA GLU A 157 24.46 62.70 23.87
C GLU A 157 23.22 62.07 24.52
N GLU A 158 22.15 62.86 24.75
CA GLU A 158 20.90 62.37 25.34
C GLU A 158 20.13 61.48 24.34
N SER A 159 20.12 61.85 23.06
CA SER A 159 19.51 61.04 21.99
C SER A 159 20.20 59.68 21.83
N MET A 160 21.54 59.63 21.97
CA MET A 160 22.29 58.35 21.94
C MET A 160 21.92 57.42 23.12
N GLN A 161 21.71 57.97 24.32
CA GLN A 161 21.30 57.18 25.48
C GLN A 161 19.90 56.57 25.31
N ILE A 162 18.94 57.34 24.78
CA ILE A 162 17.58 56.84 24.49
C ILE A 162 17.60 55.79 23.38
N THR A 163 18.43 55.99 22.36
CA THR A 163 18.59 55.00 21.27
C THR A 163 19.18 53.68 21.79
N ALA A 164 20.09 53.73 22.76
CA ALA A 164 20.58 52.53 23.44
C ALA A 164 19.46 51.79 24.20
N GLN A 165 18.56 52.52 24.87
CA GLN A 165 17.39 51.93 25.53
C GLN A 165 16.42 51.27 24.54
N ILE A 166 16.17 51.89 23.39
CA ILE A 166 15.37 51.32 22.30
C ILE A 166 15.98 50.00 21.81
N SER A 167 17.31 49.95 21.66
CA SER A 167 18.00 48.72 21.25
C SER A 167 17.85 47.57 22.27
N GLY A 168 17.79 47.90 23.57
CA GLY A 168 17.53 46.95 24.66
C GLY A 168 16.10 46.41 24.63
N LEU A 169 15.11 47.30 24.46
CA LEU A 169 13.70 46.90 24.31
C LEU A 169 13.47 46.06 23.06
N LYS A 170 14.11 46.39 21.94
CA LYS A 170 14.07 45.56 20.71
C LYS A 170 14.59 44.14 20.97
N LYS A 171 15.72 44.00 21.68
CA LYS A 171 16.25 42.69 22.07
C LYS A 171 15.32 41.93 23.02
N GLN A 172 14.62 42.60 23.92
CA GLN A 172 13.63 41.96 24.79
C GLN A 172 12.42 41.46 24.00
N ILE A 173 11.91 42.25 23.05
CA ILE A 173 10.84 41.83 22.13
C ILE A 173 11.31 40.66 21.26
N GLU A 174 12.52 40.70 20.72
CA GLU A 174 13.12 39.60 19.96
C GLU A 174 13.29 38.34 20.81
N ASN A 175 13.76 38.44 22.05
CA ASN A 175 13.90 37.27 22.92
C ASN A 175 12.54 36.65 23.27
N MET A 176 11.54 37.46 23.61
CA MET A 176 10.17 37.00 23.90
C MET A 176 9.52 36.32 22.69
N THR A 177 9.82 36.78 21.48
CA THR A 177 9.29 36.21 20.23
C THR A 177 10.13 35.04 19.71
N GLN A 178 11.45 35.04 19.89
CA GLN A 178 12.35 33.93 19.51
C GLN A 178 12.18 32.72 20.41
N LEU A 179 11.90 32.89 21.71
CA LEU A 179 11.56 31.78 22.62
C LEU A 179 10.31 31.00 22.17
N GLN A 180 9.46 31.58 21.31
CA GLN A 180 8.30 30.90 20.71
C GLN A 180 8.60 30.23 19.36
N LEU A 181 9.62 30.69 18.64
CA LEU A 181 10.26 29.90 17.59
C LEU A 181 11.30 28.99 18.22
N GLY A 182 10.88 28.14 19.17
CA GLY A 182 11.63 26.94 19.50
C GLY A 182 12.09 26.27 18.20
N PRO A 183 13.30 25.65 18.18
CA PRO A 183 13.92 25.18 16.95
C PRO A 183 12.87 24.36 16.21
N SER A 184 12.38 24.91 15.10
CA SER A 184 11.25 24.35 14.37
C SER A 184 11.80 23.14 13.62
N THR A 185 12.08 22.08 14.39
CA THR A 185 12.55 20.77 13.91
C THR A 185 11.43 20.04 13.20
N ASP A 186 10.20 20.56 13.32
CA ASP A 186 9.11 20.34 12.38
C ASP A 186 9.44 20.96 11.03
N ARG A 187 10.39 20.30 10.36
CA ARG A 187 10.54 20.30 8.92
C ARG A 187 9.15 20.23 8.32
N ALA A 188 8.72 21.26 7.59
CA ALA A 188 7.43 21.27 6.90
C ALA A 188 7.38 20.03 5.99
N LEU A 189 6.67 19.00 6.43
CA LEU A 189 6.60 17.73 5.72
C LEU A 189 5.56 17.86 4.61
N VAL A 190 5.85 17.27 3.45
CA VAL A 190 4.99 17.21 2.28
C VAL A 190 4.86 15.74 1.89
N VAL A 191 3.64 15.29 1.60
CA VAL A 191 3.41 13.91 1.13
C VAL A 191 3.64 13.84 -0.38
N CYS A 192 4.43 12.87 -0.84
CA CYS A 192 4.53 12.54 -2.25
C CYS A 192 3.22 11.92 -2.77
N GLU A 193 2.67 12.48 -3.84
CA GLU A 193 1.38 12.06 -4.40
C GLU A 193 1.41 10.71 -5.11
N ILE A 194 2.58 10.26 -5.54
CA ILE A 194 2.72 8.98 -6.24
C ILE A 194 2.97 7.85 -5.24
N SER A 195 3.87 8.10 -4.30
CA SER A 195 4.46 7.07 -3.45
C SER A 195 3.96 7.06 -2.00
N GLY A 196 3.30 8.14 -1.56
CA GLY A 196 2.81 8.32 -0.19
C GLY A 196 3.89 8.51 0.87
N ASN A 197 5.15 8.71 0.48
CA ASN A 197 6.23 9.01 1.43
C ASN A 197 6.20 10.48 1.85
N LEU A 198 6.63 10.74 3.08
CA LEU A 198 6.80 12.09 3.62
C LEU A 198 8.18 12.62 3.23
N LEU A 199 8.23 13.79 2.58
CA LEU A 199 9.43 14.54 2.24
C LEU A 199 9.47 15.82 3.07
N SER A 200 10.64 16.35 3.39
CA SER A 200 10.70 17.72 3.90
C SER A 200 10.65 18.70 2.74
N SER A 201 9.86 19.77 2.87
CA SER A 201 9.88 20.90 1.94
C SER A 201 11.29 21.50 1.82
N THR A 202 11.98 21.59 2.96
CA THR A 202 13.37 22.09 3.09
C THR A 202 14.46 21.05 2.82
N ASP A 203 14.11 19.85 2.32
CA ASP A 203 15.14 18.87 1.95
C ASP A 203 15.97 19.37 0.76
N THR A 204 17.26 19.01 0.77
CA THR A 204 18.19 19.25 -0.35
C THR A 204 17.71 18.57 -1.62
N GLU A 205 18.04 19.16 -2.77
CA GLU A 205 17.66 18.61 -4.07
C GLU A 205 18.18 17.18 -4.26
N ASP A 206 19.39 16.87 -3.79
CA ASP A 206 19.96 15.52 -3.82
C ASP A 206 19.10 14.50 -3.08
N ARG A 207 18.49 14.89 -1.96
CA ARG A 207 17.62 14.00 -1.18
C ARG A 207 16.28 13.78 -1.88
N LYS A 208 15.72 14.81 -2.51
CA LYS A 208 14.53 14.70 -3.36
C LYS A 208 14.83 13.82 -4.58
N ALA A 209 15.98 13.98 -5.22
CA ALA A 209 16.42 13.16 -6.34
C ALA A 209 16.56 11.68 -5.96
N ARG A 210 17.14 11.36 -4.78
CA ARG A 210 17.20 9.98 -4.27
C ARG A 210 15.82 9.38 -4.01
N HIS A 211 14.85 10.19 -3.60
CA HIS A 211 13.46 9.73 -3.47
C HIS A 211 12.87 9.33 -4.82
N TYR A 212 13.01 10.19 -5.84
CA TYR A 212 12.50 9.94 -7.20
C TYR A 212 13.25 8.82 -7.94
N ALA A 213 14.55 8.67 -7.68
CA ALA A 213 15.36 7.56 -8.19
C ALA A 213 15.16 6.25 -7.40
N GLY A 214 14.40 6.29 -6.31
CA GLY A 214 14.16 5.13 -5.45
C GLY A 214 13.24 4.11 -6.12
N ARG A 215 13.50 2.82 -5.86
CA ARG A 215 12.68 1.69 -6.33
C ARG A 215 11.20 1.85 -5.97
N HIS A 216 10.92 2.41 -4.79
CA HIS A 216 9.56 2.66 -4.32
C HIS A 216 8.80 3.67 -5.21
N TYR A 217 9.41 4.83 -5.50
CA TYR A 217 8.79 5.83 -6.38
C TYR A 217 8.64 5.31 -7.80
N GLN A 218 9.72 4.77 -8.38
CA GLN A 218 9.72 4.22 -9.73
C GLN A 218 8.75 3.06 -9.90
N GLY A 219 8.58 2.23 -8.87
CA GLY A 219 7.61 1.14 -8.85
C GLY A 219 6.18 1.66 -8.98
N TRP A 220 5.80 2.64 -8.15
CA TRP A 220 4.47 3.25 -8.23
C TRP A 220 4.24 4.01 -9.53
N THR A 221 5.25 4.69 -10.08
CA THR A 221 5.16 5.33 -11.40
C THR A 221 4.81 4.31 -12.48
N LYS A 222 5.56 3.20 -12.54
CA LYS A 222 5.31 2.12 -13.51
C LYS A 222 3.94 1.48 -13.33
N VAL A 223 3.48 1.28 -12.09
CA VAL A 223 2.13 0.74 -11.83
C VAL A 223 1.04 1.69 -12.33
N ARG A 224 1.16 3.00 -12.06
CA ARG A 224 0.17 3.99 -12.49
C ARG A 224 0.15 4.15 -14.02
N GLU A 225 1.32 4.19 -14.65
CA GLU A 225 1.45 4.23 -16.12
C GLU A 225 0.84 2.97 -16.75
N LYS A 226 1.18 1.78 -16.23
CA LYS A 226 0.64 0.53 -16.76
C LYS A 226 -0.87 0.41 -16.53
N LEU A 227 -1.38 0.86 -15.40
CA LEU A 227 -2.81 0.89 -15.14
C LEU A 227 -3.55 1.79 -16.14
N LYS A 228 -2.98 2.95 -16.50
CA LYS A 228 -3.57 3.81 -17.54
C LYS A 228 -3.61 3.11 -18.90
N GLU A 229 -2.51 2.50 -19.32
CA GLU A 229 -2.41 1.74 -20.57
C GLU A 229 -3.41 0.56 -20.59
N MET A 230 -3.51 -0.19 -19.49
CA MET A 230 -4.41 -1.36 -19.37
C MET A 230 -5.88 -0.93 -19.37
N ARG A 231 -6.23 0.21 -18.76
CA ARG A 231 -7.59 0.76 -18.82
C ARG A 231 -8.02 1.10 -20.23
N GLU A 232 -7.11 1.63 -21.04
CA GLU A 232 -7.38 2.01 -22.44
C GLU A 232 -7.46 0.78 -23.36
N THR A 233 -6.63 -0.24 -23.12
CA THR A 233 -6.52 -1.42 -24.02
C THR A 233 -7.50 -2.55 -23.70
N VAL A 234 -7.70 -2.85 -22.42
CA VAL A 234 -8.46 -4.02 -21.95
C VAL A 234 -9.94 -3.68 -21.71
N GLY A 235 -10.21 -2.43 -21.31
CA GLY A 235 -11.55 -1.96 -20.95
C GLY A 235 -12.13 -2.67 -19.72
N PRO A 236 -13.39 -2.38 -19.34
CA PRO A 236 -14.04 -3.07 -18.23
C PRO A 236 -14.33 -4.53 -18.58
N ARG A 237 -14.19 -5.42 -17.60
CA ARG A 237 -14.57 -6.83 -17.74
C ARG A 237 -16.07 -6.92 -18.11
N PRO A 238 -16.45 -7.61 -19.21
CA PRO A 238 -17.85 -7.71 -19.60
C PRO A 238 -18.71 -8.39 -18.53
N THR A 239 -19.94 -7.91 -18.35
CA THR A 239 -20.88 -8.49 -17.38
C THR A 239 -21.20 -9.95 -17.72
N GLY A 240 -20.97 -10.86 -16.78
CA GLY A 240 -21.17 -12.31 -16.99
C GLY A 240 -19.99 -13.04 -17.63
N TRP A 241 -18.87 -12.35 -17.89
CA TRP A 241 -17.65 -12.96 -18.40
C TRP A 241 -17.06 -13.94 -17.37
N LYS A 242 -16.68 -15.13 -17.84
CA LYS A 242 -15.96 -16.13 -17.05
C LYS A 242 -14.59 -16.37 -17.70
N PRO A 243 -13.48 -16.33 -16.94
CA PRO A 243 -12.17 -16.64 -17.48
C PRO A 243 -12.17 -18.05 -18.07
N MET A 244 -11.49 -18.24 -19.19
CA MET A 244 -11.14 -19.57 -19.65
C MET A 244 -10.16 -20.18 -18.65
N ARG A 245 -10.69 -20.85 -17.61
CA ARG A 245 -9.86 -21.67 -16.73
C ARG A 245 -9.19 -22.74 -17.59
N SER A 246 -7.87 -22.84 -17.45
CA SER A 246 -7.06 -23.93 -18.00
C SER A 246 -7.81 -25.27 -17.85
N LYS A 247 -7.69 -26.15 -18.84
CA LYS A 247 -8.31 -27.49 -18.86
C LYS A 247 -8.04 -28.26 -17.55
N ASP A 248 -6.90 -28.00 -16.91
CA ASP A 248 -6.50 -28.56 -15.62
C ASP A 248 -7.27 -27.96 -14.42
N GLY A 249 -7.62 -26.68 -14.47
CA GLY A 249 -8.51 -26.03 -13.50
C GLY A 249 -9.94 -26.57 -13.55
N ARG A 250 -10.46 -26.82 -14.76
CA ARG A 250 -11.76 -27.50 -14.94
C ARG A 250 -11.74 -28.95 -14.45
N ARG A 251 -10.62 -29.66 -14.65
CA ARG A 251 -10.44 -31.04 -14.19
C ARG A 251 -10.42 -31.10 -12.66
N ARG A 252 -9.65 -30.22 -12.00
CA ARG A 252 -9.61 -30.12 -10.53
C ARG A 252 -10.91 -29.64 -9.92
N GLU A 253 -11.65 -28.70 -10.53
CA GLU A 253 -13.00 -28.35 -10.04
C GLU A 253 -13.95 -29.53 -10.14
N ARG A 254 -13.91 -30.26 -11.26
CA ARG A 254 -14.71 -31.47 -11.43
C ARG A 254 -14.33 -32.55 -10.41
N ASP A 255 -13.05 -32.66 -10.06
CA ASP A 255 -12.58 -33.61 -9.05
C ASP A 255 -12.94 -33.15 -7.62
N ASN A 256 -12.85 -31.84 -7.32
CA ASN A 256 -13.22 -31.28 -6.03
C ASN A 256 -14.75 -31.28 -5.82
N ASP A 257 -15.53 -31.04 -6.88
CA ASP A 257 -17.00 -31.20 -6.87
C ASP A 257 -17.37 -32.67 -6.69
N ARG A 258 -16.65 -33.60 -7.34
CA ARG A 258 -16.83 -35.04 -7.11
C ARG A 258 -16.50 -35.45 -5.68
N ASP A 259 -15.43 -34.93 -5.09
CA ASP A 259 -15.06 -35.23 -3.71
C ASP A 259 -16.11 -34.67 -2.74
N ARG A 260 -16.59 -33.44 -3.00
CA ARG A 260 -17.65 -32.81 -2.19
C ARG A 260 -19.00 -33.51 -2.31
N ASP A 261 -19.35 -34.03 -3.49
CA ASP A 261 -20.54 -34.85 -3.70
C ASP A 261 -20.38 -36.22 -3.02
N ARG A 262 -19.18 -36.79 -3.04
CA ARG A 262 -18.85 -38.05 -2.35
C ARG A 262 -18.95 -37.92 -0.83
N ASP A 263 -18.50 -36.79 -0.28
CA ASP A 263 -18.62 -36.47 1.14
C ASP A 263 -20.09 -36.24 1.53
N LYS A 264 -20.87 -35.53 0.71
CA LYS A 264 -22.32 -35.38 0.92
C LYS A 264 -23.07 -36.70 0.87
N ASP A 265 -22.71 -37.60 -0.05
CA ASP A 265 -23.33 -38.92 -0.14
C ASP A 265 -22.92 -39.82 1.03
N ARG A 266 -21.68 -39.68 1.53
CA ARG A 266 -21.23 -40.35 2.75
C ARG A 266 -21.99 -39.86 3.97
N ASP A 267 -22.13 -38.54 4.14
CA ASP A 267 -22.90 -37.94 5.24
C ASP A 267 -24.37 -38.34 5.20
N ARG A 268 -24.97 -38.41 4.00
CA ARG A 268 -26.34 -38.92 3.83
C ARG A 268 -26.45 -40.38 4.24
N ARG A 269 -25.53 -41.25 3.80
CA ARG A 269 -25.51 -42.67 4.18
C ARG A 269 -25.29 -42.87 5.67
N GLU A 270 -24.43 -42.08 6.32
CA GLU A 270 -24.22 -42.13 7.76
C GLU A 270 -25.45 -41.65 8.54
N ARG A 271 -26.15 -40.62 8.04
CA ARG A 271 -27.41 -40.15 8.61
C ARG A 271 -28.57 -41.15 8.44
N ASP A 272 -28.63 -41.86 7.32
CA ASP A 272 -29.65 -42.89 7.10
C ASP A 272 -29.37 -44.15 7.94
N ALA A 273 -28.10 -44.55 8.07
CA ALA A 273 -27.69 -45.67 8.92
C ALA A 273 -27.95 -45.40 10.42
N THR A 274 -27.83 -44.16 10.87
CA THR A 274 -28.17 -43.78 12.25
C THR A 274 -29.68 -43.79 12.48
N LYS A 275 -30.49 -43.31 11.52
CA LYS A 275 -31.95 -43.39 11.58
C LYS A 275 -32.48 -44.82 11.64
N ASP A 276 -31.90 -45.75 10.89
CA ASP A 276 -32.32 -47.15 10.91
C ASP A 276 -31.96 -47.83 12.25
N ARG A 277 -30.79 -47.51 12.81
CA ARG A 277 -30.41 -47.99 14.16
C ARG A 277 -31.33 -47.46 15.26
N ASP A 278 -31.76 -46.21 15.19
CA ASP A 278 -32.70 -45.64 16.17
C ASP A 278 -34.09 -46.29 16.08
N ARG A 279 -34.57 -46.58 14.86
CA ARG A 279 -35.83 -47.33 14.65
C ARG A 279 -35.79 -48.75 15.19
N ASP A 280 -34.67 -49.45 15.04
CA ASP A 280 -34.52 -50.80 15.59
C ASP A 280 -34.46 -50.79 17.13
N ARG A 281 -33.87 -49.74 17.72
CA ARG A 281 -33.83 -49.54 19.18
C ARG A 281 -35.22 -49.25 19.76
N ASP A 282 -36.03 -48.46 19.06
CA ASP A 282 -37.42 -48.19 19.45
C ASP A 282 -38.31 -49.44 19.33
N ARG A 283 -38.12 -50.26 18.28
CA ARG A 283 -38.80 -51.55 18.15
C ARG A 283 -38.42 -52.53 19.26
N GLN A 284 -37.16 -52.56 19.70
CA GLN A 284 -36.76 -53.36 20.86
C GLN A 284 -37.43 -52.87 22.15
N ARG A 285 -37.47 -51.56 22.41
CA ARG A 285 -38.15 -51.00 23.59
C ARG A 285 -39.65 -51.29 23.62
N GLN A 286 -40.32 -51.31 22.47
CA GLN A 286 -41.73 -51.71 22.39
C GLN A 286 -41.93 -53.20 22.69
N ARG A 287 -41.03 -54.07 22.25
CA ARG A 287 -41.07 -55.51 22.56
C ARG A 287 -40.81 -55.80 24.04
N GLU A 288 -39.95 -55.01 24.69
CA GLU A 288 -39.71 -55.14 26.14
C GLU A 288 -40.90 -54.67 26.98
N ARG A 289 -41.58 -53.57 26.59
CA ARG A 289 -42.82 -53.11 27.26
C ARG A 289 -44.00 -54.07 27.10
N GLY A 290 -44.04 -54.87 26.03
CA GLY A 290 -45.07 -55.89 25.81
C GLY A 290 -44.90 -57.17 26.62
N ARG A 291 -43.74 -57.39 27.26
CA ARG A 291 -43.47 -58.59 28.10
C ARG A 291 -43.78 -58.42 29.58
N HIS A 292 -44.29 -57.24 29.99
CA HIS A 292 -44.52 -56.91 31.40
C HIS A 292 -46.01 -56.85 31.78
N VAL A 293 -46.85 -57.63 31.11
CA VAL A 293 -48.23 -57.87 31.51
C VAL A 293 -48.40 -59.39 31.61
N TYR A 294 -48.98 -59.85 32.72
CA TYR A 294 -49.17 -61.24 33.18
C TYR A 294 -48.02 -61.85 33.99
N ILE A 295 -47.98 -61.55 35.30
CA ILE A 295 -48.08 -62.56 36.37
C ILE A 295 -48.81 -61.89 37.57
N LEU A 296 -50.06 -62.32 37.81
CA LEU A 296 -50.76 -62.32 39.10
C LEU A 296 -50.93 -63.80 39.46
#